data_AF-A0A8T6E214-F1
#
_entry.id   AF-A0A8T6E214-F1
#
_cell.length_a   1.000
_cell.length_b   1.000
_cell.length_c   1.000
_cell.angle_alpha   90.00
_cell.angle_beta   90.00
_cell.angle_gamma   90.00
#
_symmetry.space_group_name_H-M   'P 1'
#
loop_
_entity.id
_entity.type
_entity.pdbx_description
1 polymer ?
#
loop_
_entity_poly.entity_id
_entity_poly.type
_entity_poly.pdbx_seq_one_letter_code
_entity_poly.pdbx_strand_id
1 'polypeptide(L)'
;MPRPPAPHRAAALLTVALVTAILAACGGDDGYGEAPDEIDFSAQAVGAAFNADIQPQVINSALALGPNRVIVALFTSELDLVHDAKGVLRLYRLDDAGMGTFEGEHQLRRATITGETTHKHADGSDHLHEDPLATVYLASIDFPATGKWGVAISIDVGEERYDQLLTGPVVVLDRTPEPGLGDPLPPSTHLTLRDVDDVTEINSSTEPIAAMNELTVAEALRTGKPVLVAIATPAFCQSRFCGPMMDEVVHPLYEEFSDRVQFVHVEPFLLHEARNNQRLVPVPLLAEWRLLTEPWIFVADADGSVVAKFEGITTVEEVRETLASLVASGGG
;
A
#
# COMPACT_ATOMS: atom_id res chain seq x y z
N MET A 1 -72.63 -55.95 -2.76
CA MET A 1 -71.89 -56.09 -4.05
C MET A 1 -71.73 -54.71 -4.66
N PRO A 2 -70.56 -54.33 -5.18
CA PRO A 2 -69.25 -54.19 -4.53
C PRO A 2 -68.98 -52.72 -4.09
N ARG A 3 -68.17 -52.56 -3.03
CA ARG A 3 -67.64 -51.26 -2.56
C ARG A 3 -66.66 -50.69 -3.60
N PRO A 4 -66.65 -49.37 -3.88
CA PRO A 4 -65.56 -48.76 -4.63
C PRO A 4 -64.27 -48.73 -3.78
N PRO A 5 -63.08 -48.91 -4.39
CA PRO A 5 -61.82 -48.96 -3.67
C PRO A 5 -61.38 -47.57 -3.20
N ALA A 6 -60.71 -47.54 -2.04
CA ALA A 6 -60.13 -46.34 -1.44
C ALA A 6 -58.98 -45.79 -2.30
N PRO A 7 -58.78 -44.46 -2.37
CA PRO A 7 -57.63 -43.88 -3.03
C PRO A 7 -56.36 -44.10 -2.19
N HIS A 8 -55.35 -44.70 -2.82
CA HIS A 8 -54.00 -44.86 -2.27
C HIS A 8 -53.36 -43.48 -2.03
N ARG A 9 -52.86 -43.26 -0.81
CA ARG A 9 -52.00 -42.13 -0.46
C ARG A 9 -50.65 -42.32 -1.17
N ALA A 10 -50.42 -41.56 -2.24
CA ALA A 10 -49.08 -41.40 -2.80
C ALA A 10 -48.27 -40.49 -1.85
N ALA A 11 -47.29 -41.07 -1.18
CA ALA A 11 -46.28 -40.31 -0.45
C ALA A 11 -45.35 -39.66 -1.49
N ALA A 12 -45.43 -38.34 -1.63
CA ALA A 12 -44.47 -37.56 -2.39
C ALA A 12 -43.14 -37.54 -1.62
N LEU A 13 -42.14 -38.30 -2.11
CA LEU A 13 -40.76 -38.09 -1.71
C LEU A 13 -40.29 -36.75 -2.31
N LEU A 14 -40.14 -35.75 -1.45
CA LEU A 14 -39.43 -34.51 -1.78
C LEU A 14 -37.92 -34.83 -1.74
N THR A 15 -37.32 -35.12 -2.89
CA THR A 15 -35.86 -35.10 -3.04
C THR A 15 -35.41 -33.65 -3.07
N VAL A 16 -34.87 -33.17 -1.95
CA VAL A 16 -34.12 -31.91 -1.90
C VAL A 16 -32.84 -32.13 -2.69
N ALA A 17 -32.79 -31.58 -3.92
CA ALA A 17 -31.57 -31.48 -4.69
C ALA A 17 -30.69 -30.41 -4.02
N LEU A 18 -29.65 -30.86 -3.33
CA LEU A 18 -28.59 -30.01 -2.80
C LEU A 18 -27.81 -29.46 -4.00
N VAL A 19 -28.05 -28.19 -4.34
CA VAL A 19 -27.23 -27.46 -5.31
C VAL A 19 -25.94 -27.08 -4.58
N THR A 20 -24.91 -27.91 -4.73
CA THR A 20 -23.54 -27.57 -4.35
C THR A 20 -23.08 -26.45 -5.27
N ALA A 21 -22.95 -25.24 -4.72
CA ALA A 21 -22.23 -24.16 -5.36
C ALA A 21 -20.77 -24.58 -5.49
N ILE A 22 -20.33 -24.81 -6.72
CA ILE A 22 -18.91 -24.95 -7.05
C ILE A 22 -18.31 -23.55 -6.92
N LEU A 23 -17.61 -23.30 -5.82
CA LEU A 23 -16.65 -22.21 -5.74
C LEU A 23 -15.57 -22.52 -6.76
N ALA A 24 -15.55 -21.77 -7.85
CA ALA A 24 -14.44 -21.77 -8.78
C ALA A 24 -13.25 -21.12 -8.07
N ALA A 25 -12.37 -21.94 -7.50
CA ALA A 25 -11.02 -21.52 -7.18
C ALA A 25 -10.33 -21.25 -8.51
N CYS A 26 -10.05 -19.98 -8.81
CA CYS A 26 -9.13 -19.60 -9.87
C CYS A 26 -7.71 -19.95 -9.41
N GLY A 27 -7.37 -21.24 -9.33
CA GLY A 27 -6.00 -21.71 -9.24
C GLY A 27 -5.37 -21.60 -10.62
N GLY A 28 -4.78 -20.45 -10.92
CA GLY A 28 -3.90 -20.34 -12.07
C GLY A 28 -2.64 -21.15 -11.78
N ASP A 29 -2.19 -21.97 -12.73
CA ASP A 29 -0.86 -22.57 -12.73
C ASP A 29 0.15 -21.42 -12.83
N ASP A 30 0.54 -20.90 -11.67
CA ASP A 30 1.45 -19.76 -11.50
C ASP A 30 2.92 -20.17 -11.61
N GLY A 31 3.18 -21.46 -11.88
CA GLY A 31 4.51 -22.03 -12.02
C GLY A 31 5.25 -22.23 -10.70
N TYR A 32 4.60 -21.99 -9.56
CA TYR A 32 5.24 -21.90 -8.26
C TYR A 32 4.91 -23.05 -7.30
N GLY A 33 4.36 -24.13 -7.85
CA GLY A 33 4.00 -25.34 -7.13
C GLY A 33 2.81 -25.14 -6.20
N GLU A 34 2.28 -26.23 -5.67
CA GLU A 34 1.18 -26.18 -4.70
C GLU A 34 1.67 -25.61 -3.35
N ALA A 35 0.90 -24.69 -2.77
CA ALA A 35 1.18 -24.17 -1.44
C ALA A 35 1.02 -25.29 -0.40
N PRO A 36 1.99 -25.49 0.53
CA PRO A 36 1.79 -26.42 1.62
C PRO A 36 0.60 -26.02 2.49
N ASP A 37 -0.18 -27.00 2.94
CA ASP A 37 -1.30 -26.74 3.85
C ASP A 37 -0.85 -26.13 5.19
N GLU A 38 0.34 -26.54 5.66
CA GLU A 38 0.93 -26.09 6.92
C GLU A 38 2.41 -25.73 6.76
N ILE A 39 2.83 -24.63 7.40
CA ILE A 39 4.23 -24.17 7.46
C ILE A 39 4.55 -23.69 8.89
N ASP A 40 5.76 -23.96 9.37
CA ASP A 40 6.26 -23.44 10.65
C ASP A 40 6.83 -22.02 10.48
N PHE A 41 6.22 -21.04 11.16
CA PHE A 41 6.68 -19.65 11.27
C PHE A 41 7.33 -19.35 12.62
N SER A 42 7.82 -20.36 13.33
CA SER A 42 8.61 -20.19 14.55
C SER A 42 9.81 -19.28 14.28
N ALA A 43 10.28 -18.59 15.32
CA ALA A 43 11.47 -17.72 15.22
C ALA A 43 12.70 -18.46 14.68
N GLN A 44 12.79 -19.77 14.91
CA GLN A 44 13.84 -20.62 14.36
C GLN A 44 13.67 -20.83 12.85
N ALA A 45 12.46 -21.15 12.39
CA ALA A 45 12.17 -21.35 10.97
C ALA A 45 12.35 -20.05 10.17
N VAL A 46 11.79 -18.95 10.68
CA VAL A 46 11.95 -17.61 10.10
C VAL A 46 13.43 -17.20 10.10
N GLY A 47 14.15 -17.44 11.21
CA GLY A 47 15.59 -17.16 11.30
C GLY A 47 16.45 -17.97 10.31
N ALA A 48 16.02 -19.18 9.94
CA ALA A 48 16.69 -19.96 8.90
C ALA A 48 16.45 -19.34 7.50
N ALA A 49 15.23 -18.87 7.22
CA ALA A 49 14.90 -18.18 5.97
C ALA A 49 15.68 -16.87 5.79
N PHE A 50 15.97 -16.15 6.88
CA PHE A 50 16.82 -14.95 6.84
C PHE A 50 18.29 -15.23 6.46
N ASN A 51 18.75 -16.49 6.42
CA ASN A 51 20.08 -16.82 5.89
C ASN A 51 20.07 -17.13 4.38
N ALA A 52 18.92 -16.99 3.72
CA ALA A 52 18.84 -17.10 2.27
C ALA A 52 19.47 -15.88 1.59
N ASP A 53 19.84 -16.05 0.31
CA ASP A 53 20.41 -15.00 -0.51
C ASP A 53 19.42 -13.85 -0.75
N ILE A 54 18.11 -14.14 -0.64
CA ILE A 54 17.02 -13.17 -0.73
C ILE A 54 16.18 -13.19 0.55
N GLN A 55 16.03 -12.04 1.17
CA GLN A 55 15.35 -11.85 2.45
C GLN A 55 14.10 -10.98 2.26
N PRO A 56 12.89 -11.55 2.39
CA PRO A 56 11.67 -10.78 2.28
C PRO A 56 11.28 -10.13 3.61
N GLN A 57 10.77 -8.90 3.54
CA GLN A 57 10.22 -8.19 4.69
C GLN A 57 8.91 -7.51 4.31
N VAL A 58 7.87 -7.74 5.11
CA VAL A 58 6.67 -6.90 5.05
C VAL A 58 7.01 -5.58 5.73
N ILE A 59 6.86 -4.46 5.01
CA ILE A 59 7.33 -3.14 5.46
C ILE A 59 6.18 -2.17 5.80
N ASN A 60 4.93 -2.64 5.81
CA ASN A 60 3.80 -1.87 6.32
C ASN A 60 3.98 -1.55 7.82
N SER A 61 3.58 -0.36 8.25
CA SER A 61 3.54 -0.02 9.69
C SER A 61 2.37 -0.68 10.42
N ALA A 62 1.24 -0.85 9.75
CA ALA A 62 0.05 -1.52 10.28
C ALA A 62 -0.75 -2.22 9.17
N LEU A 63 -1.40 -3.32 9.54
CA LEU A 63 -2.39 -4.03 8.73
C LEU A 63 -3.67 -4.19 9.55
N ALA A 64 -4.82 -4.17 8.90
CA ALA A 64 -6.12 -4.30 9.57
C ALA A 64 -7.06 -5.29 8.89
N LEU A 65 -8.18 -5.60 9.54
CA LEU A 65 -9.27 -6.35 8.92
C LEU A 65 -9.73 -5.67 7.61
N GLY A 66 -10.06 -6.45 6.59
CA GLY A 66 -10.52 -5.94 5.31
C GLY A 66 -9.40 -5.71 4.29
N PRO A 67 -9.59 -4.82 3.30
CA PRO A 67 -8.64 -4.59 2.21
C PRO A 67 -7.37 -3.87 2.66
N ASN A 68 -6.21 -4.43 2.32
CA ASN A 68 -4.89 -3.90 2.61
C ASN A 68 -4.00 -3.95 1.36
N ARG A 69 -3.15 -2.92 1.24
CA ARG A 69 -2.00 -2.90 0.32
C ARG A 69 -0.80 -3.45 1.09
N VAL A 70 -0.55 -4.77 0.97
CA VAL A 70 0.61 -5.41 1.60
C VAL A 70 1.84 -5.14 0.76
N ILE A 71 2.89 -4.61 1.40
CA ILE A 71 4.12 -4.16 0.76
C ILE A 71 5.26 -5.05 1.27
N VAL A 72 5.93 -5.72 0.34
CA VAL A 72 7.11 -6.53 0.59
C VAL A 72 8.32 -5.86 -0.04
N ALA A 73 9.35 -5.62 0.76
CA ALA A 73 10.70 -5.36 0.26
C ALA A 73 11.48 -6.68 0.21
N LEU A 74 12.25 -6.87 -0.86
CA LEU A 74 13.15 -8.00 -1.02
C LEU A 74 14.58 -7.48 -0.96
N PHE A 75 15.40 -8.06 -0.10
CA PHE A 75 16.79 -7.66 0.10
C PHE A 75 17.75 -8.79 -0.26
N THR A 76 18.92 -8.46 -0.82
CA THR A 76 20.03 -9.42 -0.90
C THR A 76 20.71 -9.59 0.46
N SER A 77 21.67 -10.51 0.57
CA SER A 77 22.54 -10.65 1.74
C SER A 77 23.33 -9.38 2.09
N GLU A 78 23.58 -8.51 1.11
CA GLU A 78 24.26 -7.22 1.25
C GLU A 78 23.31 -6.08 1.65
N LEU A 79 22.01 -6.38 1.81
CA LEU A 79 20.93 -5.43 2.11
C LEU A 79 20.59 -4.48 0.95
N ASP A 80 20.95 -4.84 -0.28
CA ASP A 80 20.52 -4.14 -1.48
C ASP A 80 19.09 -4.57 -1.87
N LEU A 81 18.30 -3.67 -2.43
CA LEU A 81 16.95 -3.99 -2.89
C LEU A 81 17.00 -4.85 -4.17
N VAL A 82 16.13 -5.85 -4.22
CA VAL A 82 15.95 -6.69 -5.41
C VAL A 82 14.91 -6.06 -6.32
N HIS A 83 15.31 -5.72 -7.54
CA HIS A 83 14.48 -4.91 -8.46
C HIS A 83 13.76 -5.72 -9.54
N ASP A 84 14.18 -6.96 -9.78
CA ASP A 84 13.79 -7.76 -10.93
C ASP A 84 13.07 -9.07 -10.58
N ALA A 85 12.42 -9.14 -9.41
CA ALA A 85 11.67 -10.32 -9.01
C ALA A 85 10.26 -10.39 -9.64
N LYS A 86 9.73 -11.60 -9.75
CA LYS A 86 8.32 -11.90 -10.01
C LYS A 86 7.92 -13.09 -9.16
N GLY A 87 6.69 -13.16 -8.70
CA GLY A 87 6.34 -14.22 -7.77
C GLY A 87 4.95 -14.12 -7.18
N VAL A 88 4.72 -14.99 -6.21
CA VAL A 88 3.51 -15.01 -5.40
C VAL A 88 3.81 -14.84 -3.93
N LEU A 89 2.83 -14.26 -3.25
CA LEU A 89 2.72 -14.17 -1.82
C LEU A 89 1.68 -15.16 -1.34
N ARG A 90 2.06 -16.04 -0.43
CA ARG A 90 1.17 -17.01 0.22
C ARG A 90 0.91 -16.59 1.65
N LEU A 91 -0.35 -16.61 2.04
CA LEU A 91 -0.84 -16.13 3.31
C LEU A 91 -1.22 -17.31 4.20
N TYR A 92 -0.78 -17.25 5.46
CA TYR A 92 -1.03 -18.29 6.47
C TYR A 92 -1.60 -17.68 7.74
N ARG A 93 -2.62 -18.31 8.31
CA ARG A 93 -3.15 -17.96 9.64
C ARG A 93 -2.32 -18.67 10.69
N LEU A 94 -1.73 -17.92 11.63
CA LEU A 94 -0.85 -18.51 12.63
C LEU A 94 -1.58 -18.81 13.93
N ASP A 95 -1.26 -19.96 14.52
CA ASP A 95 -1.60 -20.27 15.91
C ASP A 95 -0.58 -19.68 16.91
N ASP A 96 -0.78 -19.94 18.20
CA ASP A 96 0.11 -19.45 19.26
C ASP A 96 1.50 -20.09 19.24
N ALA A 97 1.65 -21.27 18.62
CA ALA A 97 2.92 -21.96 18.46
C ALA A 97 3.70 -21.45 17.23
N GLY A 98 3.06 -20.67 16.35
CA GLY A 98 3.64 -20.19 15.10
C GLY A 98 3.41 -21.15 13.93
N MET A 99 2.56 -22.17 14.08
CA MET A 99 2.16 -23.00 12.95
C MET A 99 1.13 -22.24 12.11
N GLY A 100 1.42 -22.12 10.83
CA GLY A 100 0.58 -21.44 9.86
C GLY A 100 -0.26 -22.41 9.06
N THR A 101 -1.57 -22.17 8.96
CA THR A 101 -2.49 -22.85 8.04
C THR A 101 -2.69 -21.99 6.80
N PHE A 102 -2.58 -22.57 5.61
CA PHE A 102 -2.74 -21.85 4.34
C PHE A 102 -4.13 -21.22 4.19
N GLU A 103 -4.19 -19.98 3.72
CA GLU A 103 -5.43 -19.20 3.56
C GLU A 103 -5.61 -18.62 2.15
N GLY A 104 -4.51 -18.42 1.42
CA GLY A 104 -4.61 -17.84 0.09
C GLY A 104 -3.26 -17.53 -0.54
N GLU A 105 -3.32 -17.27 -1.84
CA GLU A 105 -2.17 -16.92 -2.67
C GLU A 105 -2.51 -15.69 -3.50
N HIS A 106 -1.55 -14.79 -3.63
CA HIS A 106 -1.70 -13.51 -4.30
C HIS A 106 -0.50 -13.28 -5.22
N GLN A 107 -0.77 -12.90 -6.47
CA GLN A 107 0.27 -12.49 -7.39
C GLN A 107 0.91 -11.19 -6.92
N LEU A 108 2.24 -11.15 -6.89
CA LEU A 108 3.00 -9.96 -6.55
C LEU A 108 3.05 -9.03 -7.76
N ARG A 109 2.60 -7.78 -7.57
CA ARG A 109 2.81 -6.70 -8.54
C ARG A 109 4.02 -5.89 -8.13
N ARG A 110 4.90 -5.61 -9.08
CA ARG A 110 6.05 -4.73 -8.87
C ARG A 110 5.60 -3.27 -8.82
N ALA A 111 6.11 -2.53 -7.84
CA ALA A 111 6.06 -1.08 -7.80
C ALA A 111 7.49 -0.55 -7.69
N THR A 112 7.92 0.19 -8.70
CA THR A 112 9.26 0.76 -8.79
C THR A 112 9.13 2.27 -8.86
N ILE A 113 9.92 2.96 -8.05
CA ILE A 113 10.22 4.37 -8.25
C ILE A 113 11.57 4.43 -8.94
N THR A 114 11.61 5.06 -10.11
CA THR A 114 12.82 5.30 -10.89
C THR A 114 13.42 6.64 -10.52
N GLY A 115 14.72 6.79 -10.76
CA GLY A 115 15.43 8.05 -10.65
C GLY A 115 16.12 8.32 -11.97
N GLU A 116 16.10 9.58 -12.36
CA GLU A 116 16.77 10.03 -13.56
C GLU A 116 18.23 10.35 -13.27
N THR A 117 19.15 9.60 -13.89
CA THR A 117 20.58 9.94 -13.90
C THR A 117 20.98 10.37 -15.30
N THR A 118 21.32 11.65 -15.46
CA THR A 118 21.88 12.14 -16.73
C THR A 118 23.40 11.97 -16.73
N HIS A 119 23.94 11.33 -17.76
CA HIS A 119 25.38 11.33 -18.01
C HIS A 119 25.73 11.68 -19.46
N LYS A 120 26.95 12.21 -19.65
CA LYS A 120 27.45 12.56 -20.98
C LYS A 120 28.16 11.38 -21.62
N HIS A 121 27.76 11.02 -22.83
CA HIS A 121 28.50 10.10 -23.68
C HIS A 121 29.78 10.74 -24.22
N ALA A 122 30.70 9.89 -24.70
CA ALA A 122 31.95 10.33 -25.30
C ALA A 122 31.77 11.23 -26.55
N ASP A 123 30.59 11.22 -27.18
CA ASP A 123 30.21 12.09 -28.30
C ASP A 123 29.64 13.46 -27.88
N GLY A 124 29.53 13.70 -26.56
CA GLY A 124 29.04 14.94 -25.98
C GLY A 124 27.52 15.03 -25.82
N SER A 125 26.76 14.01 -26.26
CA SER A 125 25.33 13.91 -26.00
C SER A 125 25.04 13.58 -24.54
N ASP A 126 23.96 14.14 -24.02
CA ASP A 126 23.40 13.77 -22.71
C ASP A 126 22.50 12.55 -22.91
N HIS A 127 22.71 11.52 -22.09
CA HIS A 127 21.85 10.33 -22.05
C HIS A 127 21.26 10.20 -20.65
N LEU A 128 19.93 10.05 -20.63
CA LEU A 128 19.15 9.86 -19.42
C LEU A 128 19.04 8.36 -19.15
N HIS A 129 19.48 7.93 -17.98
CA HIS A 129 19.18 6.61 -17.44
C HIS A 129 18.05 6.74 -16.42
N GLU A 130 16.99 5.97 -16.61
CA GLU A 130 16.05 5.67 -15.54
C GLU A 130 16.54 4.41 -14.84
N ASP A 131 17.20 4.59 -13.70
CA ASP A 131 17.61 3.48 -12.85
C ASP A 131 16.60 3.34 -11.71
N PRO A 132 16.24 2.11 -11.30
CA PRO A 132 15.31 1.93 -10.20
C PRO A 132 15.95 2.43 -8.89
N LEU A 133 15.37 3.46 -8.28
CA LEU A 133 15.78 3.94 -6.95
C LEU A 133 15.35 2.95 -5.87
N ALA A 134 14.13 2.42 -5.99
CA ALA A 134 13.62 1.40 -5.10
C ALA A 134 12.51 0.60 -5.77
N THR A 135 12.45 -0.69 -5.46
CA THR A 135 11.39 -1.59 -5.90
C THR A 135 10.81 -2.31 -4.69
N VAL A 136 9.48 -2.33 -4.63
CA VAL A 136 8.71 -3.15 -3.69
C VAL A 136 7.72 -4.01 -4.45
N TYR A 137 7.25 -5.06 -3.78
CA TYR A 137 6.34 -6.05 -4.33
C TYR A 137 5.05 -6.03 -3.53
N LEU A 138 3.94 -5.90 -4.24
CA LEU A 138 2.65 -5.56 -3.67
C LEU A 138 1.67 -6.71 -3.85
N ALA A 139 0.87 -6.94 -2.82
CA ALA A 139 -0.33 -7.76 -2.91
C ALA A 139 -1.53 -6.99 -2.33
N SER A 140 -2.65 -6.98 -3.05
CA SER A 140 -3.93 -6.54 -2.49
C SER A 140 -4.57 -7.72 -1.77
N ILE A 141 -4.70 -7.62 -0.45
CA ILE A 141 -5.19 -8.69 0.41
C ILE A 141 -6.39 -8.20 1.21
N ASP A 142 -7.50 -8.94 1.14
CA ASP A 142 -8.65 -8.74 2.02
C ASP A 142 -8.53 -9.71 3.20
N PHE A 143 -8.09 -9.19 4.35
CA PHE A 143 -7.89 -10.00 5.54
C PHE A 143 -9.25 -10.33 6.18
N PRO A 144 -9.61 -11.63 6.31
CA PRO A 144 -10.92 -12.02 6.83
C PRO A 144 -10.99 -12.03 8.36
N ALA A 145 -9.85 -11.93 9.04
CA ALA A 145 -9.77 -11.98 10.50
C ALA A 145 -8.52 -11.25 11.02
N THR A 146 -8.63 -10.78 12.27
CA THR A 146 -7.49 -10.23 13.02
C THR A 146 -6.62 -11.34 13.60
N GLY A 147 -5.43 -10.98 14.09
CA GLY A 147 -4.49 -11.90 14.72
C GLY A 147 -3.14 -11.97 14.03
N LYS A 148 -2.40 -13.05 14.27
CA LYS A 148 -1.07 -13.27 13.70
C LYS A 148 -1.18 -13.97 12.35
N TRP A 149 -0.43 -13.47 11.38
CA TRP A 149 -0.38 -13.98 10.03
C TRP A 149 1.06 -14.21 9.59
N GLY A 150 1.28 -15.30 8.86
CA GLY A 150 2.54 -15.64 8.22
C GLY A 150 2.47 -15.30 6.74
N VAL A 151 3.58 -14.80 6.21
CA VAL A 151 3.73 -14.51 4.79
C VAL A 151 4.91 -15.31 4.26
N ALA A 152 4.66 -16.18 3.29
CA ALA A 152 5.68 -16.90 2.57
C ALA A 152 5.71 -16.45 1.12
N ILE A 153 6.90 -16.34 0.54
CA ILE A 153 7.11 -15.77 -0.79
C ILE A 153 7.84 -16.78 -1.66
N SER A 154 7.31 -16.98 -2.85
CA SER A 154 7.91 -17.82 -3.88
C SER A 154 8.12 -16.96 -5.12
N ILE A 155 9.37 -16.71 -5.48
CA ILE A 155 9.77 -15.73 -6.50
C ILE A 155 10.83 -16.30 -7.44
N ASP A 156 10.89 -15.74 -8.64
CA ASP A 156 12.05 -15.84 -9.52
C ASP A 156 12.78 -14.50 -9.52
N VAL A 157 14.11 -14.55 -9.40
CA VAL A 157 15.00 -13.40 -9.54
C VAL A 157 15.97 -13.76 -10.67
N GLY A 158 15.85 -13.08 -11.81
CA GLY A 158 16.51 -13.51 -13.04
C GLY A 158 16.13 -14.95 -13.44
N GLU A 159 17.12 -15.84 -13.51
CA GLU A 159 16.94 -17.27 -13.80
C GLU A 159 16.85 -18.14 -12.54
N GLU A 160 17.06 -17.55 -11.36
CA GLU A 160 17.10 -18.26 -10.10
C GLU A 160 15.72 -18.30 -9.44
N ARG A 161 15.39 -19.47 -8.91
CA ARG A 161 14.12 -19.76 -8.25
C ARG A 161 14.32 -19.81 -6.74
N TYR A 162 13.52 -19.04 -6.02
CA TYR A 162 13.47 -19.04 -4.57
C TYR A 162 12.08 -19.43 -4.10
N ASP A 163 12.00 -20.50 -3.32
CA ASP A 163 10.75 -21.06 -2.84
C ASP A 163 10.60 -20.86 -1.33
N GLN A 164 9.39 -20.47 -0.91
CA GLN A 164 9.00 -20.40 0.51
C GLN A 164 9.92 -19.53 1.38
N LEU A 165 10.35 -18.38 0.87
CA LEU A 165 11.02 -17.36 1.66
C LEU A 165 10.04 -16.82 2.70
N LEU A 166 10.31 -17.05 3.99
CA LEU A 166 9.44 -16.63 5.08
C LEU A 166 9.75 -15.21 5.52
N THR A 167 8.72 -14.40 5.74
CA THR A 167 8.85 -13.13 6.48
C THR A 167 8.74 -13.37 7.98
N GLY A 168 9.04 -12.34 8.78
CA GLY A 168 8.55 -12.26 10.14
C GLY A 168 7.01 -12.27 10.19
N PRO A 169 6.38 -12.84 11.25
CA PRO A 169 4.94 -12.76 11.43
C PRO A 169 4.44 -11.32 11.48
N VAL A 170 3.30 -11.07 10.86
CA VAL A 170 2.60 -9.78 10.91
C VAL A 170 1.36 -9.88 11.80
N VAL A 171 0.94 -8.75 12.37
CA VAL A 171 -0.28 -8.68 13.18
C VAL A 171 -1.32 -7.84 12.45
N VAL A 172 -2.48 -8.45 12.19
CA VAL A 172 -3.65 -7.80 11.61
C VAL A 172 -4.55 -7.32 12.73
N LEU A 173 -4.79 -6.02 12.79
CA LEU A 173 -5.56 -5.33 13.80
C LEU A 173 -7.04 -5.23 13.41
N ASP A 174 -7.93 -4.86 14.34
CA ASP A 174 -9.31 -4.53 13.98
C ASP A 174 -9.37 -3.27 13.10
N ARG A 175 -8.49 -2.30 13.38
CA ARG A 175 -8.28 -1.07 12.60
C ARG A 175 -6.83 -0.62 12.70
N THR A 176 -6.36 0.08 11.67
CA THR A 176 -5.05 0.75 11.71
C THR A 176 -5.09 1.99 12.62
N PRO A 177 -3.95 2.42 13.20
CA PRO A 177 -3.88 3.65 13.99
C PRO A 177 -4.22 4.91 13.18
N GLU A 178 -3.71 4.99 11.97
CA GLU A 178 -3.97 6.07 11.01
C GLU A 178 -5.33 5.94 10.33
N PRO A 179 -5.87 7.02 9.72
CA PRO A 179 -7.17 6.99 9.04
C PRO A 179 -7.31 5.79 8.10
N GLY A 180 -8.29 4.94 8.37
CA GLY A 180 -8.59 3.76 7.58
C GLY A 180 -9.46 4.08 6.37
N LEU A 181 -9.62 3.10 5.48
CA LEU A 181 -10.57 3.20 4.39
C LEU A 181 -12.00 3.32 4.94
N GLY A 182 -12.76 4.30 4.44
CA GLY A 182 -14.10 4.64 4.90
C GLY A 182 -14.17 5.54 6.13
N ASP A 183 -13.05 5.82 6.81
CA ASP A 183 -13.02 6.79 7.90
C ASP A 183 -13.10 8.23 7.34
N PRO A 184 -13.62 9.21 8.11
CA PRO A 184 -13.48 10.61 7.75
C PRO A 184 -12.01 11.03 7.81
N LEU A 185 -11.53 11.73 6.79
CA LEU A 185 -10.19 12.32 6.81
C LEU A 185 -10.12 13.40 7.90
N PRO A 186 -9.12 13.40 8.81
CA PRO A 186 -9.06 14.41 9.86
C PRO A 186 -8.91 15.83 9.28
N PRO A 187 -9.78 16.80 9.66
CA PRO A 187 -9.77 18.14 9.10
C PRO A 187 -8.72 19.02 9.77
N SER A 188 -7.44 18.67 9.57
CA SER A 188 -6.32 19.35 10.20
C SER A 188 -6.14 20.78 9.73
N THR A 189 -5.80 21.65 10.67
CA THR A 189 -5.21 22.96 10.40
C THR A 189 -3.69 22.88 10.51
N HIS A 190 -2.98 23.45 9.56
CA HIS A 190 -1.51 23.54 9.55
C HIS A 190 -1.10 24.84 8.86
N LEU A 191 0.19 25.16 8.87
CA LEU A 191 0.69 26.34 8.16
C LEU A 191 0.42 26.23 6.65
N THR A 192 0.10 27.38 6.07
CA THR A 192 -0.12 27.59 4.63
C THR A 192 0.74 28.76 4.16
N LEU A 193 0.72 29.06 2.85
CA LEU A 193 1.37 30.26 2.29
C LEU A 193 0.90 31.58 2.92
N ARG A 194 -0.24 31.59 3.64
CA ARG A 194 -0.75 32.79 4.32
C ARG A 194 -0.04 33.06 5.64
N ASP A 195 0.70 32.08 6.15
CA ASP A 195 1.30 32.09 7.49
C ASP A 195 2.82 32.29 7.47
N VAL A 196 3.43 32.30 6.28
CA VAL A 196 4.89 32.38 6.08
C VAL A 196 5.26 33.39 4.99
N ASP A 197 6.48 33.91 5.04
CA ASP A 197 6.98 34.86 4.06
C ASP A 197 7.53 34.14 2.82
N ASP A 198 8.06 32.92 2.99
CA ASP A 198 8.64 32.08 1.95
C ASP A 198 8.13 30.64 2.02
N VAL A 199 7.77 30.05 0.87
CA VAL A 199 7.27 28.66 0.78
C VAL A 199 8.27 27.64 1.36
N THR A 200 9.57 27.93 1.32
CA THR A 200 10.63 27.05 1.83
C THR A 200 10.61 26.85 3.34
N GLU A 201 9.84 27.67 4.07
CA GLU A 201 9.56 27.51 5.50
C GLU A 201 8.60 26.36 5.80
N ILE A 202 7.77 25.95 4.82
CA ILE A 202 6.75 24.90 4.96
C ILE A 202 6.78 23.84 3.85
N ASN A 203 7.74 23.92 2.94
CA ASN A 203 7.94 22.96 1.87
C ASN A 203 9.45 22.82 1.59
N SER A 204 9.94 21.59 1.64
CA SER A 204 11.34 21.25 1.46
C SER A 204 11.65 20.60 0.11
N SER A 205 10.66 20.49 -0.77
CA SER A 205 10.84 20.05 -2.17
C SER A 205 11.84 20.95 -2.89
N THR A 206 12.62 20.37 -3.80
CA THR A 206 13.55 21.13 -4.65
C THR A 206 12.80 22.10 -5.55
N GLU A 207 11.68 21.66 -6.12
CA GLU A 207 10.79 22.45 -6.97
C GLU A 207 9.37 22.44 -6.39
N PRO A 208 9.07 23.31 -5.41
CA PRO A 208 7.79 23.27 -4.72
C PRO A 208 6.64 23.78 -5.60
N ILE A 209 5.58 22.97 -5.72
CA ILE A 209 4.28 23.43 -6.27
C ILE A 209 3.53 24.21 -5.19
N ALA A 210 3.70 25.54 -5.18
CA ALA A 210 3.15 26.43 -4.16
C ALA A 210 1.63 26.26 -3.93
N ALA A 211 0.87 25.95 -4.99
CA ALA A 211 -0.57 25.72 -4.91
C ALA A 211 -0.96 24.61 -3.91
N MET A 212 -0.10 23.62 -3.68
CA MET A 212 -0.33 22.55 -2.70
C MET A 212 -0.24 23.02 -1.23
N ASN A 213 0.25 24.24 -1.00
CA ASN A 213 0.37 24.85 0.33
C ASN A 213 -0.60 26.04 0.53
N GLU A 214 -1.56 26.25 -0.38
CA GLU A 214 -2.54 27.34 -0.30
C GLU A 214 -3.66 27.09 0.72
N LEU A 215 -4.08 25.83 0.86
CA LEU A 215 -5.18 25.40 1.73
C LEU A 215 -4.68 24.50 2.85
N THR A 216 -5.32 24.61 4.00
CA THR A 216 -5.26 23.55 5.02
C THR A 216 -6.06 22.33 4.57
N VAL A 217 -5.79 21.13 5.13
CA VAL A 217 -6.65 19.96 4.91
C VAL A 217 -8.12 20.28 5.25
N ALA A 218 -8.37 20.99 6.36
CA ALA A 218 -9.70 21.44 6.75
C ALA A 218 -10.40 22.32 5.70
N GLU A 219 -9.65 23.17 4.99
CA GLU A 219 -10.16 24.03 3.93
C GLU A 219 -10.39 23.24 2.64
N ALA A 220 -9.46 22.37 2.26
CA ALA A 220 -9.59 21.51 1.08
C ALA A 220 -10.85 20.64 1.16
N LEU A 221 -11.13 20.03 2.32
CA LEU A 221 -12.34 19.24 2.56
C LEU A 221 -13.64 20.06 2.43
N ARG A 222 -13.61 21.38 2.68
CA ARG A 222 -14.78 22.25 2.53
C ARG A 222 -15.06 22.65 1.09
N THR A 223 -14.17 22.34 0.14
CA THR A 223 -14.37 22.68 -1.28
C THR A 223 -15.42 21.79 -1.95
N GLY A 224 -15.75 20.63 -1.35
CA GLY A 224 -16.64 19.63 -1.95
C GLY A 224 -16.04 18.93 -3.18
N LYS A 225 -14.71 19.00 -3.35
CA LYS A 225 -13.95 18.23 -4.33
C LYS A 225 -13.21 17.10 -3.63
N PRO A 226 -12.86 16.01 -4.34
CA PRO A 226 -11.90 15.04 -3.82
C PRO A 226 -10.61 15.72 -3.36
N VAL A 227 -9.96 15.16 -2.35
CA VAL A 227 -8.74 15.70 -1.74
C VAL A 227 -7.65 14.64 -1.74
N LEU A 228 -6.48 14.98 -2.27
CA LEU A 228 -5.24 14.25 -2.07
C LEU A 228 -4.38 15.00 -1.08
N VAL A 229 -3.97 14.33 0.00
CA VAL A 229 -3.02 14.86 0.99
C VAL A 229 -1.73 14.06 0.90
N ALA A 230 -0.64 14.72 0.54
CA ALA A 230 0.71 14.18 0.56
C ALA A 230 1.42 14.62 1.85
N ILE A 231 1.89 13.67 2.64
CA ILE A 231 2.63 13.91 3.88
C ILE A 231 4.04 13.38 3.68
N ALA A 232 4.97 14.29 3.41
CA ALA A 232 6.31 13.98 2.94
C ALA A 232 7.26 15.12 3.32
N THR A 233 8.51 14.79 3.67
CA THR A 233 9.59 15.76 3.85
C THR A 233 10.73 15.50 2.85
N PRO A 234 10.66 16.01 1.60
CA PRO A 234 11.65 15.72 0.57
C PRO A 234 13.12 15.89 0.98
N ALA A 235 13.47 16.97 1.70
CA ALA A 235 14.87 17.25 2.04
C ALA A 235 15.39 16.61 3.34
N PHE A 236 14.50 16.15 4.23
CA PHE A 236 14.90 15.66 5.57
C PHE A 236 14.30 14.31 5.95
N CYS A 237 13.56 13.67 5.04
CA CYS A 237 12.90 12.42 5.38
C CYS A 237 13.88 11.31 5.75
N GLN A 238 13.48 10.49 6.71
CA GLN A 238 14.30 9.37 7.16
C GLN A 238 14.29 8.21 6.17
N SER A 239 13.17 8.04 5.45
CA SER A 239 12.98 6.94 4.49
C SER A 239 13.67 7.18 3.14
N ARG A 240 14.05 8.43 2.83
CA ARG A 240 14.60 8.87 1.52
C ARG A 240 13.63 8.78 0.33
N PHE A 241 12.40 8.33 0.55
CA PHE A 241 11.40 8.17 -0.51
C PHE A 241 10.42 9.34 -0.62
N CYS A 242 10.48 10.33 0.28
CA CYS A 242 9.59 11.49 0.22
C CYS A 242 9.81 12.35 -1.02
N GLY A 243 11.07 12.63 -1.38
CA GLY A 243 11.40 13.38 -2.60
C GLY A 243 10.89 12.67 -3.85
N PRO A 244 11.32 11.42 -4.10
CA PRO A 244 10.83 10.67 -5.26
C PRO A 244 9.31 10.47 -5.30
N MET A 245 8.63 10.31 -4.15
CA MET A 245 7.16 10.30 -4.15
C MET A 245 6.58 11.64 -4.61
N MET A 246 7.11 12.77 -4.12
CA MET A 246 6.61 14.08 -4.54
C MET A 246 6.86 14.30 -6.03
N ASP A 247 8.07 14.04 -6.49
CA ASP A 247 8.53 14.35 -7.85
C ASP A 247 7.92 13.41 -8.90
N GLU A 248 7.88 12.10 -8.64
CA GLU A 248 7.47 11.09 -9.63
C GLU A 248 5.99 10.70 -9.52
N VAL A 249 5.32 11.00 -8.40
CA VAL A 249 3.93 10.62 -8.16
C VAL A 249 3.03 11.83 -7.98
N VAL A 250 3.29 12.67 -6.99
CA VAL A 250 2.34 13.72 -6.61
C VAL A 250 2.34 14.88 -7.61
N HIS A 251 3.51 15.32 -8.10
CA HIS A 251 3.61 16.41 -9.07
C HIS A 251 2.95 16.04 -10.43
N PRO A 252 3.19 14.87 -11.05
CA PRO A 252 2.50 14.49 -12.28
C PRO A 252 0.98 14.40 -12.12
N LEU A 253 0.51 13.89 -10.98
CA LEU A 253 -0.94 13.82 -10.70
C LEU A 253 -1.55 15.20 -10.50
N TYR A 254 -0.81 16.14 -9.93
CA TYR A 254 -1.26 17.52 -9.83
C TYR A 254 -1.42 18.15 -11.21
N GLU A 255 -0.48 17.95 -12.12
CA GLU A 255 -0.60 18.42 -13.50
C GLU A 255 -1.85 17.84 -14.20
N GLU A 256 -2.19 16.58 -13.92
CA GLU A 256 -3.32 15.88 -14.54
C GLU A 256 -4.70 16.22 -13.90
N PHE A 257 -4.76 16.42 -12.57
CA PHE A 257 -6.01 16.45 -11.81
C PHE A 257 -6.28 17.73 -11.00
N SER A 258 -5.38 18.72 -10.98
CA SER A 258 -5.52 19.93 -10.13
C SER A 258 -6.79 20.77 -10.38
N ASP A 259 -7.42 20.63 -11.53
CA ASP A 259 -8.71 21.27 -11.84
C ASP A 259 -9.89 20.63 -11.08
N ARG A 260 -9.80 19.33 -10.79
CA ARG A 260 -10.89 18.48 -10.28
C ARG A 260 -10.64 17.96 -8.86
N VAL A 261 -9.39 17.92 -8.40
CA VAL A 261 -8.96 17.41 -7.09
C VAL A 261 -8.18 18.50 -6.36
N GLN A 262 -8.42 18.65 -5.05
CA GLN A 262 -7.56 19.47 -4.20
C GLN A 262 -6.30 18.70 -3.82
N PHE A 263 -5.15 19.31 -3.95
CA PHE A 263 -3.87 18.76 -3.51
C PHE A 263 -3.37 19.55 -2.32
N VAL A 264 -3.01 18.86 -1.24
CA VAL A 264 -2.41 19.45 -0.04
C VAL A 264 -1.11 18.74 0.26
N HIS A 265 -0.01 19.49 0.34
CA HIS A 265 1.28 18.98 0.79
C HIS A 265 1.53 19.43 2.23
N VAL A 266 1.86 18.48 3.11
CA VAL A 266 2.21 18.78 4.50
C VAL A 266 3.56 18.17 4.85
N GLU A 267 4.46 19.03 5.31
CA GLU A 267 5.72 18.62 5.92
C GLU A 267 5.47 18.00 7.31
N PRO A 268 5.85 16.73 7.55
CA PRO A 268 5.67 16.09 8.84
C PRO A 268 6.50 16.69 9.98
N PHE A 269 7.49 17.53 9.68
CA PHE A 269 8.38 18.14 10.67
C PHE A 269 8.45 19.67 10.55
N LEU A 270 8.75 20.33 11.67
CA LEU A 270 9.06 21.76 11.68
C LEU A 270 10.38 22.03 10.93
N LEU A 271 10.28 22.56 9.71
CA LEU A 271 11.44 22.76 8.84
C LEU A 271 12.50 23.70 9.41
N HIS A 272 12.11 24.69 10.21
CA HIS A 272 13.07 25.55 10.91
C HIS A 272 14.01 24.75 11.82
N GLU A 273 13.47 23.78 12.56
CA GLU A 273 14.24 22.90 13.45
C GLU A 273 15.09 21.91 12.65
N ALA A 274 14.55 21.36 11.56
CA ALA A 274 15.27 20.45 10.68
C ALA A 274 16.49 21.13 10.01
N ARG A 275 16.29 22.33 9.45
CA ARG A 275 17.32 23.11 8.75
C ARG A 275 18.40 23.66 9.69
N ASN A 276 17.99 24.29 10.79
CA ASN A 276 18.92 25.07 11.61
C ASN A 276 19.50 24.28 12.79
N ASN A 277 18.77 23.27 13.28
CA ASN A 277 19.14 22.52 14.49
C ASN A 277 19.35 21.03 14.23
N GLN A 278 19.20 20.57 12.97
CA GLN A 278 19.29 19.16 12.58
C GLN A 278 18.35 18.26 13.41
N ARG A 279 17.19 18.79 13.81
CA ARG A 279 16.24 18.12 14.69
C ARG A 279 14.90 17.96 14.01
N LEU A 280 14.44 16.72 13.88
CA LEU A 280 13.11 16.39 13.40
C LEU A 280 12.10 16.53 14.54
N VAL A 281 11.39 17.66 14.57
CA VAL A 281 10.30 17.91 15.52
C VAL A 281 8.98 17.73 14.79
N PRO A 282 8.15 16.72 15.15
CA PRO A 282 6.92 16.43 14.41
C PRO A 282 5.89 17.55 14.58
N VAL A 283 5.13 17.84 13.51
CA VAL A 283 4.00 18.77 13.58
C VAL A 283 2.79 18.12 14.26
N PRO A 284 1.85 18.90 14.84
CA PRO A 284 0.66 18.35 15.50
C PRO A 284 -0.17 17.40 14.64
N LEU A 285 -0.16 17.57 13.32
CA LEU A 285 -0.88 16.73 12.37
C LEU A 285 -0.50 15.25 12.49
N LEU A 286 0.79 14.89 12.70
CA LEU A 286 1.17 13.48 12.82
C LEU A 286 0.51 12.80 14.00
N ALA A 287 0.40 13.52 15.13
CA ALA A 287 -0.25 12.99 16.31
C ALA A 287 -1.77 12.89 16.13
N GLU A 288 -2.38 13.86 15.45
CA GLU A 288 -3.80 13.84 15.11
C GLU A 288 -4.13 12.65 14.19
N TRP A 289 -3.29 12.39 13.19
CA TRP A 289 -3.44 11.31 12.22
C TRP A 289 -2.81 9.99 12.68
N ARG A 290 -2.15 9.98 13.84
CA ARG A 290 -1.45 8.83 14.41
C ARG A 290 -0.46 8.16 13.44
N LEU A 291 0.20 8.96 12.61
CA LEU A 291 1.18 8.49 11.63
C LEU A 291 2.47 8.10 12.34
N LEU A 292 2.96 6.90 12.01
CA LEU A 292 4.20 6.35 12.58
C LEU A 292 5.38 6.41 11.62
N THR A 293 5.12 6.65 10.33
CA THR A 293 6.07 6.55 9.23
C THR A 293 5.83 7.67 8.22
N GLU A 294 6.76 7.80 7.26
CA GLU A 294 6.65 8.67 6.10
C GLU A 294 7.36 8.00 4.90
N PRO A 295 6.97 8.33 3.65
CA PRO A 295 5.87 9.21 3.28
C PRO A 295 4.49 8.54 3.27
N TRP A 296 3.43 9.37 3.24
CA TRP A 296 2.05 8.93 3.05
C TRP A 296 1.32 9.75 1.97
N ILE A 297 0.44 9.08 1.23
CA ILE A 297 -0.61 9.72 0.44
C ILE A 297 -1.96 9.24 0.96
N PHE A 298 -2.86 10.18 1.26
CA PHE A 298 -4.27 9.89 1.52
C PHE A 298 -5.14 10.50 0.43
N VAL A 299 -6.16 9.76 0.00
CA VAL A 299 -7.15 10.24 -0.95
C VAL A 299 -8.52 10.14 -0.31
N ALA A 300 -9.23 11.26 -0.26
CA ALA A 300 -10.60 11.35 0.19
C ALA A 300 -11.54 11.76 -0.95
N ASP A 301 -12.78 11.27 -0.90
CA ASP A 301 -13.85 11.69 -1.82
C ASP A 301 -14.37 13.10 -1.49
N ALA A 302 -15.36 13.57 -2.25
CA ALA A 302 -15.97 14.89 -2.07
C ALA A 302 -16.70 15.09 -0.74
N ASP A 303 -17.08 13.99 -0.06
CA ASP A 303 -17.70 14.00 1.27
C ASP A 303 -16.65 13.94 2.39
N GLY A 304 -15.37 13.79 2.03
CA GLY A 304 -14.24 13.72 2.96
C GLY A 304 -13.99 12.34 3.55
N SER A 305 -14.54 11.27 2.96
CA SER A 305 -14.26 9.90 3.38
C SER A 305 -13.00 9.38 2.69
N VAL A 306 -12.10 8.73 3.44
CA VAL A 306 -10.87 8.14 2.89
C VAL A 306 -11.23 6.96 1.98
N VAL A 307 -10.85 7.05 0.71
CA VAL A 307 -11.09 5.99 -0.28
C VAL A 307 -9.82 5.25 -0.68
N ALA A 308 -8.65 5.84 -0.46
CA ALA A 308 -7.36 5.19 -0.61
C ALA A 308 -6.32 5.79 0.33
N LYS A 309 -5.34 4.96 0.69
CA LYS A 309 -4.13 5.38 1.40
C LYS A 309 -2.92 4.61 0.88
N PHE A 310 -1.78 5.28 0.80
CA PHE A 310 -0.53 4.71 0.31
C PHE A 310 0.58 5.04 1.29
N GLU A 311 1.18 4.01 1.87
CA GLU A 311 2.36 4.11 2.73
C GLU A 311 3.63 3.84 1.92
N GLY A 312 4.65 4.67 2.12
CA GLY A 312 5.97 4.44 1.57
C GLY A 312 5.99 4.45 0.04
N ILE A 313 6.68 3.47 -0.55
CA ILE A 313 6.88 3.39 -2.00
C ILE A 313 5.54 3.10 -2.69
N THR A 314 5.15 3.98 -3.61
CA THR A 314 3.95 3.89 -4.44
C THR A 314 4.26 4.38 -5.85
N THR A 315 3.53 3.88 -6.85
CA THR A 315 3.67 4.39 -8.22
C THR A 315 2.57 5.39 -8.56
N VAL A 316 2.81 6.17 -9.61
CA VAL A 316 1.85 7.14 -10.12
C VAL A 316 0.58 6.47 -10.63
N GLU A 317 0.68 5.28 -11.25
CA GLU A 317 -0.46 4.50 -11.74
C GLU A 317 -1.43 4.13 -10.61
N GLU A 318 -0.91 3.66 -9.46
CA GLU A 318 -1.75 3.23 -8.33
C GLU A 318 -2.65 4.36 -7.82
N VAL A 319 -2.08 5.56 -7.71
CA VAL A 319 -2.82 6.73 -7.24
C VAL A 319 -3.70 7.29 -8.36
N ARG A 320 -3.21 7.31 -9.61
CA ARG A 320 -3.95 7.75 -10.80
C ARG A 320 -5.26 6.99 -10.97
N GLU A 321 -5.25 5.67 -10.83
CA GLU A 321 -6.44 4.83 -10.94
C GLU A 321 -7.52 5.25 -9.93
N THR A 322 -7.10 5.55 -8.69
CA THR A 322 -8.00 6.04 -7.64
C THR A 322 -8.58 7.40 -8.01
N LEU A 323 -7.75 8.37 -8.38
CA LEU A 323 -8.19 9.72 -8.73
C LEU A 323 -9.11 9.72 -9.96
N ALA A 324 -8.77 8.95 -10.99
CA ALA A 324 -9.59 8.79 -12.19
C ALA A 324 -10.99 8.23 -11.87
N SER A 325 -11.08 7.24 -10.98
CA SER A 325 -12.35 6.66 -10.55
C SER A 325 -13.26 7.68 -9.83
N LEU A 326 -12.69 8.48 -8.92
CA LEU A 326 -13.43 9.51 -8.20
C LEU A 326 -13.95 10.61 -9.12
N VAL A 327 -13.09 11.08 -10.02
CA VAL A 327 -13.43 12.18 -10.92
C VAL A 327 -14.47 11.75 -11.98
N ALA A 328 -14.42 10.48 -12.42
CA ALA A 328 -15.45 9.92 -13.30
C ALA A 328 -16.81 9.81 -12.60
N SER A 329 -16.82 9.52 -11.30
CA SER A 329 -18.05 9.34 -10.51
C SER A 329 -18.71 10.67 -10.10
N GLY A 330 -17.93 11.75 -9.98
CA GLY A 330 -18.41 13.09 -9.63
C GLY A 330 -18.90 13.96 -10.80
N GLY A 331 -18.82 13.47 -12.04
CA GLY A 331 -19.24 14.20 -13.26
C GLY A 331 -20.72 14.07 -13.65
N GLY A 332 -21.59 13.66 -12.72
CA GLY A 332 -23.03 13.43 -12.93
C GLY A 332 -23.92 14.61 -12.57
#